data_AF-A0A523PSZ6-F1
#
_entry.id   AF-A0A523PSZ6-F1
#
_cell.length_a   1.000
_cell.length_b   1.000
_cell.length_c   1.000
_cell.angle_alpha   90.00
_cell.angle_beta   90.00
_cell.angle_gamma   90.00
#
_symmetry.space_group_name_H-M   'P 1'
#
loop_
_entity.id
_entity.type
_entity.pdbx_description
1 polymer ?
#
loop_
_entity_poly.entity_id
_entity_poly.type
_entity_poly.pdbx_seq_one_letter_code
_entity_poly.pdbx_strand_id
1 'polypeptide(L)'
;MRWCLSIFALFLVMTSLVAHADLEDRLNSRWRGAWVIVNGELYSNCDSTYTNNRVSGDLISGNGRVALPTGELAKVRRVDVKRRRVDVFLDLKENVLIEYHEGPFTLYREASCRVELLVDTAGRTKKLGTGDIEALFVPLLERYARLADAEHSRNWNRRARQSYPENYEQTLAEYRIWQVEQHNHLVEERINDSIEQASQLLVDVSQDSDFGAGLGYGLATMKENIRSDCDRLLASNPGTYEKAYDAPNPTWANGYETGQRLGYYIELAWRLRGCFTVPAN
;
A
#
# COMPACT_ATOMS: atom_id res chain seq x y z
N MET A 1 -66.88 -21.31 30.69
CA MET A 1 -65.91 -21.80 29.67
C MET A 1 -65.38 -20.61 28.88
N ARG A 2 -64.16 -20.14 29.19
CA ARG A 2 -63.26 -19.25 28.41
C ARG A 2 -62.12 -18.83 29.34
N TRP A 3 -60.97 -19.51 29.24
CA TRP A 3 -59.72 -19.02 28.62
C TRP A 3 -59.00 -17.95 29.45
N CYS A 4 -57.96 -18.37 30.17
CA CYS A 4 -56.76 -17.57 30.48
C CYS A 4 -55.62 -18.56 30.79
N LEU A 5 -54.90 -18.96 29.74
CA LEU A 5 -53.65 -19.71 29.84
C LEU A 5 -52.53 -18.70 30.04
N SER A 6 -51.94 -18.73 31.24
CA SER A 6 -50.80 -17.92 31.64
C SER A 6 -49.58 -18.21 30.76
N ILE A 7 -49.17 -17.19 30.01
CA ILE A 7 -47.87 -17.08 29.34
C ILE A 7 -46.85 -16.76 30.44
N PHE A 8 -46.00 -17.70 30.80
CA PHE A 8 -44.86 -17.45 31.67
C PHE A 8 -43.64 -18.22 31.15
N ALA A 9 -42.49 -17.55 31.23
CA ALA A 9 -41.14 -18.07 31.03
C ALA A 9 -40.64 -18.25 29.58
N LEU A 10 -40.20 -17.15 28.96
CA LEU A 10 -39.02 -17.18 28.09
C LEU A 10 -38.29 -15.82 28.09
N PHE A 11 -37.63 -15.49 29.20
CA PHE A 11 -36.75 -14.30 29.32
C PHE A 11 -35.49 -14.69 30.08
N LEU A 12 -34.62 -15.50 29.48
CA LEU A 12 -33.37 -15.88 30.15
C LEU A 12 -32.25 -16.34 29.21
N VAL A 13 -31.98 -15.61 28.12
CA VAL A 13 -30.70 -15.76 27.40
C VAL A 13 -30.36 -14.44 26.72
N MET A 14 -29.66 -13.49 27.37
CA MET A 14 -28.92 -12.38 26.70
C MET A 14 -27.99 -11.58 27.65
N THR A 15 -27.49 -12.12 28.77
CA THR A 15 -26.64 -11.34 29.70
C THR A 15 -25.12 -11.47 29.48
N SER A 16 -24.67 -12.25 28.50
CA SER A 16 -23.24 -12.61 28.39
C SER A 16 -22.40 -11.71 27.48
N LEU A 17 -23.00 -10.74 26.76
CA LEU A 17 -22.28 -9.88 25.82
C LEU A 17 -21.82 -8.54 26.41
N VAL A 18 -22.45 -8.06 27.49
CA VAL A 18 -22.16 -6.73 28.05
C VAL A 18 -20.83 -6.69 28.81
N ALA A 19 -20.45 -7.77 29.49
CA ALA A 19 -19.24 -7.82 30.32
C ALA A 19 -17.92 -7.84 29.52
N HIS A 20 -17.92 -8.28 28.26
CA HIS A 20 -16.70 -8.31 27.43
C HIS A 20 -16.37 -6.94 26.84
N ALA A 21 -17.38 -6.21 26.35
CA ALA A 21 -17.19 -4.82 25.90
C ALA A 21 -16.68 -3.95 27.05
N ASP A 22 -17.26 -4.10 28.24
CA ASP A 22 -16.87 -3.37 29.45
C ASP A 22 -15.41 -3.66 29.88
N LEU A 23 -14.93 -4.90 29.75
CA LEU A 23 -13.53 -5.24 30.07
C LEU A 23 -12.54 -4.63 29.06
N GLU A 24 -12.82 -4.75 27.77
CA GLU A 24 -12.00 -4.17 26.70
C GLU A 24 -11.97 -2.65 26.79
N ASP A 25 -13.10 -1.99 27.03
CA ASP A 25 -13.22 -0.55 27.19
C ASP A 25 -12.41 -0.05 28.40
N ARG A 26 -12.48 -0.76 29.54
CA ARG A 26 -11.67 -0.43 30.73
C ARG A 26 -10.19 -0.56 30.45
N LEU A 27 -9.74 -1.62 29.79
CA LEU A 27 -8.32 -1.79 29.43
C LEU A 27 -7.89 -0.67 28.50
N ASN A 28 -8.66 -0.37 27.45
CA ASN A 28 -8.33 0.72 26.54
C ASN A 28 -8.31 2.08 27.24
N SER A 29 -9.23 2.36 28.17
CA SER A 29 -9.23 3.62 28.93
C SER A 29 -7.94 3.84 29.74
N ARG A 30 -7.25 2.76 30.13
CA ARG A 30 -6.04 2.80 30.97
C ARG A 30 -4.75 2.68 30.17
N TRP A 31 -4.77 1.92 29.07
CA TRP A 31 -3.57 1.57 28.30
C TRP A 31 -3.45 2.34 26.99
N ARG A 32 -4.56 2.70 26.35
CA ARG A 32 -4.51 3.37 25.05
C ARG A 32 -3.78 4.71 25.16
N GLY A 33 -2.81 4.91 24.28
CA GLY A 33 -1.97 6.11 24.24
C GLY A 33 -0.84 6.13 25.26
N ALA A 34 -0.78 5.16 26.18
CA ALA A 34 0.35 5.02 27.10
C ALA A 34 1.63 4.67 26.33
N TRP A 35 2.75 5.13 26.84
CA TRP A 35 4.07 4.73 26.38
C TRP A 35 4.49 3.48 27.12
N VAL A 36 5.14 2.55 26.41
CA VAL A 36 5.62 1.31 27.00
C VAL A 36 7.03 1.01 26.53
N ILE A 37 7.81 0.40 27.40
CA ILE A 37 9.06 -0.28 27.03
C ILE A 37 8.79 -1.77 27.05
N VAL A 38 9.16 -2.45 25.97
CA VAL A 38 8.91 -3.89 25.82
C VAL A 38 10.10 -4.69 26.33
N ASN A 39 9.83 -5.55 27.32
CA ASN A 39 10.80 -6.43 27.97
C ASN A 39 10.94 -7.75 27.22
N GLY A 40 11.20 -7.68 25.91
CA GLY A 40 11.50 -8.84 25.07
C GLY A 40 11.87 -8.42 23.67
N GLU A 41 12.51 -9.33 22.93
CA GLU A 41 12.76 -9.15 21.49
C GLU A 41 11.42 -9.12 20.74
N LEU A 42 11.28 -8.17 19.81
CA LEU A 42 10.09 -8.02 18.97
C LEU A 42 10.41 -8.36 17.53
N TYR A 43 9.39 -8.76 16.79
CA TYR A 43 9.50 -9.00 15.36
C TYR A 43 8.48 -8.16 14.60
N SER A 44 8.91 -7.44 13.56
CA SER A 44 8.00 -6.66 12.71
C SER A 44 8.38 -6.77 11.23
N ASN A 45 7.38 -6.75 10.36
CA ASN A 45 7.58 -6.58 8.92
C ASN A 45 7.86 -5.12 8.53
N CYS A 46 7.53 -4.18 9.42
CA CYS A 46 7.68 -2.73 9.19
C CYS A 46 7.10 -2.30 7.84
N ASP A 47 5.89 -2.78 7.51
CA ASP A 47 5.18 -2.52 6.26
C ASP A 47 3.82 -1.86 6.51
N SER A 48 3.70 -1.13 7.62
CA SER A 48 2.46 -0.52 8.14
C SER A 48 1.39 -1.51 8.65
N THR A 49 1.62 -2.82 8.58
CA THR A 49 0.75 -3.84 9.18
C THR A 49 1.26 -4.27 10.56
N TYR A 50 0.34 -4.72 11.42
CA TYR A 50 0.71 -5.27 12.71
C TYR A 50 1.27 -6.68 12.55
N THR A 51 2.49 -6.91 13.04
CA THR A 51 3.12 -8.22 13.02
C THR A 51 2.84 -8.96 14.33
N ASN A 52 2.37 -10.19 14.21
CA ASN A 52 2.01 -11.04 15.34
C ASN A 52 3.24 -11.50 16.11
N ASN A 53 3.24 -11.24 17.42
CA ASN A 53 4.26 -11.64 18.36
C ASN A 53 3.58 -12.44 19.47
N ARG A 54 3.72 -13.76 19.43
CA ARG A 54 3.13 -14.66 20.42
C ARG A 54 3.91 -14.60 21.71
N VAL A 55 3.20 -14.37 22.80
CA VAL A 55 3.77 -14.34 24.14
C VAL A 55 3.41 -15.63 24.88
N SER A 56 4.43 -16.31 25.40
CA SER A 56 4.30 -17.53 26.20
C SER A 56 5.18 -17.42 27.44
N GLY A 57 4.58 -17.06 28.58
CA GLY A 57 5.34 -16.63 29.75
C GLY A 57 6.08 -15.33 29.45
N ASP A 58 7.39 -15.31 29.69
CA ASP A 58 8.25 -14.16 29.41
C ASP A 58 8.88 -14.20 28.00
N LEU A 59 8.63 -15.26 27.23
CA LEU A 59 9.17 -15.42 25.88
C LEU A 59 8.23 -14.81 24.83
N ILE A 60 8.79 -13.95 23.98
CA ILE A 60 8.14 -13.42 22.78
C ILE A 60 8.70 -14.14 21.56
N SER A 61 7.83 -14.64 20.70
CA SER A 61 8.20 -15.25 19.42
C SER A 61 7.37 -14.66 18.28
N GLY A 62 8.02 -14.36 17.16
CA GLY A 62 7.37 -13.77 15.99
C GLY A 62 8.07 -14.19 14.70
N ASN A 63 7.46 -13.86 13.56
CA ASN A 63 7.95 -14.19 12.22
C ASN A 63 8.15 -12.95 11.34
N GLY A 64 8.35 -11.79 11.98
CA GLY A 64 8.64 -10.53 11.29
C GLY A 64 10.00 -10.55 10.60
N ARG A 65 10.12 -9.80 9.51
CA ARG A 65 11.38 -9.66 8.74
C ARG A 65 12.50 -8.98 9.54
N VAL A 66 12.13 -8.10 10.47
CA VAL A 66 13.07 -7.35 11.31
C VAL A 66 12.93 -7.84 12.74
N ALA A 67 14.04 -8.31 13.31
CA ALA A 67 14.18 -8.53 14.74
C ALA A 67 14.60 -7.23 15.42
N LEU A 68 13.88 -6.86 16.47
CA LEU A 68 14.07 -5.63 17.22
C LEU A 68 14.48 -6.00 18.65
N PRO A 69 15.59 -5.45 19.15
CA PRO A 69 16.16 -5.88 20.42
C PRO A 69 15.22 -5.57 21.59
N THR A 70 15.43 -6.23 22.73
CA THR A 70 14.73 -5.91 23.99
C THR A 70 14.87 -4.42 24.34
N GLY A 71 13.85 -3.87 25.00
CA GLY A 71 13.85 -2.49 25.45
C GLY A 71 13.31 -1.49 24.42
N GLU A 72 12.59 -1.95 23.40
CA GLU A 72 11.95 -1.06 22.41
C GLU A 72 10.90 -0.17 23.07
N LEU A 73 10.94 1.12 22.73
CA LEU A 73 9.96 2.11 23.14
C LEU A 73 8.81 2.17 22.14
N ALA A 74 7.60 1.96 22.62
CA ALA A 74 6.38 1.92 21.82
C ALA A 74 5.25 2.71 22.45
N LYS A 75 4.23 2.99 21.65
CA LYS A 75 2.96 3.55 22.10
C LYS A 75 1.86 2.52 21.93
N VAL A 76 1.05 2.33 22.97
CA VAL A 76 -0.09 1.40 22.90
C VAL A 76 -1.19 2.04 22.07
N ARG A 77 -1.51 1.42 20.93
CA ARG A 77 -2.57 1.89 20.03
C ARG A 77 -3.96 1.49 20.54
N ARG A 78 -4.08 0.24 21.00
CA ARG A 78 -5.30 -0.36 21.56
C ARG A 78 -4.99 -1.71 22.20
N VAL A 79 -5.93 -2.21 22.99
CA VAL A 79 -5.93 -3.56 23.57
C VAL A 79 -7.21 -4.26 23.12
N ASP A 80 -7.12 -5.45 22.55
CA ASP A 80 -8.26 -6.26 22.15
C ASP A 80 -8.37 -7.49 23.04
N VAL A 81 -9.55 -7.75 23.59
CA VAL A 81 -9.80 -8.92 24.45
C VAL A 81 -10.44 -10.03 23.63
N LYS A 82 -9.73 -11.14 23.42
CA LYS A 82 -10.23 -12.32 22.70
C LYS A 82 -10.56 -13.44 23.68
N ARG A 83 -11.25 -14.50 23.21
CA ARG A 83 -11.71 -15.61 24.07
C ARG A 83 -10.60 -16.34 24.85
N ARG A 84 -9.38 -16.38 24.29
CA ARG A 84 -8.25 -17.15 24.86
C ARG A 84 -6.98 -16.32 25.05
N ARG A 85 -6.99 -15.05 24.66
CA ARG A 85 -5.81 -14.20 24.65
C ARG A 85 -6.21 -12.74 24.72
N VAL A 86 -5.25 -11.88 25.04
CA VAL A 86 -5.39 -10.44 24.94
C VAL A 86 -4.32 -9.94 23.96
N ASP A 87 -4.76 -9.18 22.97
CA ASP A 87 -3.91 -8.71 21.88
C ASP A 87 -3.58 -7.23 22.16
N VAL A 88 -2.30 -6.88 22.31
CA VAL A 88 -1.84 -5.51 22.57
C VAL A 88 -1.18 -4.95 21.32
N PHE A 89 -1.76 -3.90 20.75
CA PHE A 89 -1.29 -3.26 19.52
C PHE A 89 -0.32 -2.14 19.87
N LEU A 90 0.90 -2.24 19.37
CA LEU A 90 2.01 -1.34 19.66
C LEU A 90 2.50 -0.68 18.36
N ASP A 91 2.61 0.65 18.40
CA ASP A 91 3.28 1.45 17.38
C ASP A 91 4.67 1.81 17.92
N LEU A 92 5.75 1.32 17.31
CA LEU A 92 7.10 1.61 17.78
C LEU A 92 7.45 3.09 17.52
N LYS A 93 8.18 3.70 18.45
CA LYS A 93 8.57 5.11 18.35
C LYS A 93 9.51 5.35 17.16
N GLU A 94 10.51 4.48 17.03
CA GLU A 94 11.64 4.70 16.13
C GLU A 94 11.44 3.89 14.84
N ASN A 95 11.51 4.58 13.71
CA ASN A 95 11.47 3.94 12.39
C ASN A 95 12.69 3.04 12.19
N VAL A 96 12.56 2.12 11.23
CA VAL A 96 13.70 1.40 10.67
C VAL A 96 13.99 1.91 9.28
N LEU A 97 15.26 1.88 8.89
CA LEU A 97 15.68 2.22 7.55
C LEU A 97 15.70 0.95 6.72
N ILE A 98 14.83 0.87 5.70
CA ILE A 98 14.73 -0.30 4.83
C ILE A 98 15.41 0.03 3.50
N GLU A 99 16.42 -0.79 3.19
CA GLU A 99 17.10 -0.78 1.90
C GLU A 99 16.21 -1.38 0.80
N TYR A 100 16.22 -0.75 -0.37
CA TYR A 100 15.63 -1.29 -1.60
C TYR A 100 16.48 -0.88 -2.80
N HIS A 101 16.37 -1.64 -3.90
CA HIS A 101 17.11 -1.36 -5.13
C HIS A 101 16.17 -0.93 -6.24
N GLU A 102 16.57 0.08 -7.00
CA GLU A 102 15.91 0.50 -8.22
C GLU A 102 16.97 0.87 -9.26
N GLY A 103 17.00 0.14 -10.36
CA GLY A 103 18.10 0.22 -11.32
C GLY A 103 19.45 -0.06 -10.62
N PRO A 104 20.49 0.75 -10.86
CA PRO A 104 21.80 0.60 -10.22
C PRO A 104 21.88 1.22 -8.81
N PHE A 105 20.79 1.81 -8.29
CA PHE A 105 20.81 2.55 -7.03
C PHE A 105 20.37 1.69 -5.85
N THR A 106 21.07 1.87 -4.74
CA THR A 106 20.62 1.43 -3.42
C THR A 106 19.97 2.61 -2.72
N LEU A 107 18.68 2.48 -2.45
CA LEU A 107 17.84 3.51 -1.86
C LEU A 107 17.33 3.06 -0.51
N TYR A 108 16.92 4.04 0.29
CA TYR A 108 16.49 3.82 1.67
C TYR A 108 15.20 4.55 1.92
N ARG A 109 14.22 3.81 2.46
CA ARG A 109 12.96 4.39 2.95
C ARG A 109 12.83 4.16 4.45
N GLU A 110 12.27 5.16 5.13
CA GLU A 110 11.87 4.97 6.51
C GLU A 110 10.58 4.17 6.58
N ALA A 111 10.55 3.23 7.51
CA ALA A 111 9.39 2.39 7.71
C ALA A 111 8.99 2.34 9.18
N SER A 112 7.71 2.62 9.44
CA SER A 112 7.14 2.48 10.77
C SER A 112 6.89 1.01 11.09
N CYS A 113 7.36 0.57 12.25
CA CYS A 113 7.14 -0.80 12.71
C CYS A 113 5.95 -0.88 13.66
N ARG A 114 5.07 -1.84 13.40
CA ARG A 114 3.87 -2.11 14.19
C ARG A 114 3.86 -3.56 14.64
N VAL A 115 3.51 -3.78 15.90
CA VAL A 115 3.59 -5.07 16.57
C VAL A 115 2.31 -5.36 17.32
N GLU A 116 1.81 -6.59 17.21
CA GLU A 116 0.68 -7.09 18.01
C GLU A 116 1.19 -8.18 18.96
N LEU A 117 1.19 -7.90 20.26
CA LEU A 117 1.52 -8.88 21.28
C LEU A 117 0.30 -9.75 21.55
N LEU A 118 0.39 -11.05 21.25
CA LEU A 118 -0.66 -12.04 21.47
C LEU A 118 -0.42 -12.73 22.81
N VAL A 119 -0.99 -12.18 23.89
CA VAL A 119 -0.78 -12.66 25.27
C VAL A 119 -1.78 -13.77 25.60
N ASP A 120 -1.30 -15.01 25.74
CA ASP A 120 -2.15 -16.15 26.10
C ASP A 120 -2.69 -16.01 27.54
N THR A 121 -3.97 -16.31 27.71
CA THR A 121 -4.65 -16.28 29.03
C THR A 121 -4.99 -17.68 29.55
N ALA A 122 -4.43 -18.72 28.94
CA ALA A 122 -4.74 -20.13 29.14
C ALA A 122 -6.25 -20.43 29.01
N GLY A 123 -6.94 -19.70 28.12
CA GLY A 123 -8.39 -19.83 27.92
C GLY A 123 -9.26 -19.32 29.08
N ARG A 124 -8.69 -18.58 30.03
CA ARG A 124 -9.39 -18.07 31.22
C ARG A 124 -9.91 -16.65 31.09
N THR A 125 -9.80 -15.99 29.93
CA THR A 125 -10.15 -14.56 29.74
C THR A 125 -11.50 -14.17 30.36
N LYS A 126 -12.54 -15.01 30.22
CA LYS A 126 -13.88 -14.73 30.76
C LYS A 126 -13.95 -14.62 32.29
N LYS A 127 -12.96 -15.17 32.99
CA LYS A 127 -12.87 -15.17 34.46
C LYS A 127 -11.88 -14.13 34.98
N LEU A 128 -11.12 -13.49 34.08
CA LEU A 128 -10.11 -12.51 34.45
C LEU A 128 -10.74 -11.12 34.50
N GLY A 129 -10.49 -10.39 35.58
CA GLY A 129 -10.78 -8.96 35.65
C GLY A 129 -9.69 -8.12 34.99
N THR A 130 -9.89 -6.81 34.95
CA THR A 130 -8.90 -5.86 34.43
C THR A 130 -7.53 -6.02 35.13
N GLY A 131 -7.52 -6.15 36.45
CA GLY A 131 -6.29 -6.30 37.23
C GLY A 131 -5.53 -7.59 36.93
N ASP A 132 -6.24 -8.69 36.70
CA ASP A 132 -5.61 -9.97 36.35
C ASP A 132 -4.94 -9.91 34.97
N ILE A 133 -5.57 -9.24 34.00
CA ILE A 133 -4.98 -9.04 32.67
C ILE A 133 -3.77 -8.10 32.75
N GLU A 134 -3.86 -7.02 33.54
CA GLU A 134 -2.72 -6.12 33.72
C GLU A 134 -1.53 -6.81 34.37
N ALA A 135 -1.76 -7.74 35.29
CA ALA A 135 -0.70 -8.56 35.87
C ALA A 135 0.03 -9.41 34.81
N LEU A 136 -0.63 -9.79 33.71
CA LEU A 136 0.02 -10.45 32.56
C LEU A 136 0.89 -9.49 31.75
N PHE A 137 0.60 -8.19 31.76
CA PHE A 137 1.38 -7.18 31.04
C PHE A 137 2.63 -6.76 31.81
N VAL A 138 2.60 -6.76 33.15
CA VAL A 138 3.72 -6.33 34.00
C VAL A 138 5.09 -6.93 33.61
N PRO A 139 5.24 -8.25 33.39
CA PRO A 139 6.53 -8.80 32.99
C PRO A 139 6.96 -8.34 31.58
N LEU A 140 6.00 -8.02 30.70
CA LEU A 140 6.22 -7.74 29.28
C LEU A 140 6.42 -6.25 28.99
N LEU A 141 5.74 -5.37 29.72
CA LEU A 141 5.56 -3.96 29.40
C LEU A 141 5.77 -3.10 30.63
N GLU A 142 6.78 -2.22 30.57
CA GLU A 142 6.92 -1.14 31.52
C GLU A 142 6.16 0.09 31.04
N ARG A 143 5.08 0.46 31.74
CA ARG A 143 4.13 1.50 31.31
C ARG A 143 4.47 2.88 31.86
N TYR A 144 4.38 3.88 31.00
CA TYR A 144 4.59 5.30 31.29
C TYR A 144 3.44 6.16 30.76
N ALA A 145 3.12 7.22 31.50
CA ALA A 145 2.09 8.17 31.08
C ALA A 145 2.61 9.16 30.01
N ARG A 146 3.91 9.51 30.05
CA ARG A 146 4.53 10.48 29.15
C ARG A 146 5.74 9.87 28.46
N LEU A 147 6.00 10.36 27.25
CA LEU A 147 7.17 9.95 26.46
C LEU A 147 8.48 10.23 27.20
N ALA A 148 8.62 11.44 27.74
CA ALA A 148 9.82 11.86 28.46
C ALA A 148 10.15 10.91 29.63
N ASP A 149 9.15 10.43 30.37
CA ASP A 149 9.38 9.51 31.50
C ASP A 149 9.91 8.15 31.00
N ALA A 150 9.36 7.65 29.88
CA ALA A 150 9.83 6.41 29.24
C ALA A 150 11.27 6.56 28.70
N GLU A 151 11.61 7.71 28.12
CA GLU A 151 12.95 7.99 27.60
C GLU A 151 14.02 8.11 28.71
N HIS A 152 13.62 8.40 29.95
CA HIS A 152 14.53 8.38 31.10
C HIS A 152 14.67 7.00 31.74
N SER A 153 13.91 6.01 31.28
CA SER A 153 14.02 4.64 31.77
C SER A 153 15.40 4.05 31.53
N ARG A 154 15.85 3.23 32.46
CA ARG A 154 17.07 2.41 32.29
C ARG A 154 16.84 1.21 31.38
N ASN A 155 15.58 0.81 31.18
CA ASN A 155 15.22 -0.35 30.36
C ASN A 155 15.00 0.03 28.89
N TRP A 156 14.96 1.33 28.55
CA TRP A 156 14.91 1.75 27.16
C TRP A 156 16.26 1.48 26.51
N ASN A 157 16.25 0.76 25.39
CA ASN A 157 17.46 0.42 24.64
C ASN A 157 18.09 1.61 23.90
N ARG A 158 17.43 2.78 23.89
CA ARG A 158 17.89 4.00 23.22
C ARG A 158 18.17 3.79 21.73
N ARG A 159 17.51 2.81 21.11
CA ARG A 159 17.58 2.65 19.66
C ARG A 159 17.14 3.98 19.04
N ALA A 160 17.90 4.42 18.05
CA ALA A 160 17.53 5.49 17.15
C ALA A 160 17.47 4.92 15.75
N ARG A 161 16.73 5.58 14.85
CA ARG A 161 16.80 5.29 13.42
C ARG A 161 18.25 5.33 12.95
N GLN A 162 18.67 4.33 12.17
CA GLN A 162 19.99 4.31 11.54
C GLN A 162 20.18 5.55 10.66
N SER A 163 21.40 6.09 10.61
CA SER A 163 21.74 7.18 9.69
C SER A 163 21.75 6.67 8.24
N TYR A 164 21.41 7.55 7.31
CA TYR A 164 21.63 7.26 5.89
C TYR A 164 23.14 7.08 5.62
N PRO A 165 23.52 6.34 4.57
CA PRO A 165 24.91 6.25 4.15
C PRO A 165 25.52 7.63 3.89
N GLU A 166 26.85 7.70 4.01
CA GLU A 166 27.60 8.86 3.56
C GLU A 166 27.32 9.10 2.07
N ASN A 167 27.08 10.35 1.68
CA ASN A 167 26.71 10.79 0.32
C ASN A 167 25.32 10.38 -0.18
N TYR A 168 24.40 9.95 0.68
CA TYR A 168 23.06 9.55 0.23
C TYR A 168 22.29 10.65 -0.54
N GLU A 169 22.48 11.93 -0.20
CA GLU A 169 21.90 13.05 -0.96
C GLU A 169 22.41 13.12 -2.41
N GLN A 170 23.68 12.78 -2.63
CA GLN A 170 24.22 12.67 -3.99
C GLN A 170 23.58 11.50 -4.73
N THR A 171 23.44 10.33 -4.07
CA THR A 171 22.73 9.18 -4.63
C THR A 171 21.30 9.54 -5.04
N LEU A 172 20.57 10.32 -4.23
CA LEU A 172 19.22 10.78 -4.56
C LEU A 172 19.19 11.78 -5.72
N ALA A 173 20.20 12.62 -5.89
CA ALA A 173 20.32 13.52 -7.03
C ALA A 173 20.56 12.72 -8.33
N GLU A 174 21.51 11.79 -8.31
CA GLU A 174 21.82 10.92 -9.45
C GLU A 174 20.63 10.01 -9.82
N TYR A 175 19.94 9.46 -8.83
CA TYR A 175 18.74 8.66 -9.06
C TYR A 175 17.62 9.45 -9.74
N ARG A 176 17.39 10.72 -9.36
CA ARG A 176 16.39 11.58 -10.01
C ARG A 176 16.72 11.84 -11.48
N ILE A 177 18.00 12.04 -11.80
CA ILE A 177 18.46 12.19 -13.19
C ILE A 177 18.18 10.88 -13.95
N TRP A 178 18.58 9.75 -13.37
CA TRP A 178 18.35 8.44 -13.95
C TRP A 178 16.87 8.15 -14.22
N GLN A 179 15.96 8.50 -13.29
CA GLN A 179 14.52 8.33 -13.50
C GLN A 179 14.01 9.11 -14.72
N VAL A 180 14.49 10.34 -14.89
CA VAL A 180 14.18 11.16 -16.08
C VAL A 180 14.73 10.51 -17.35
N GLU A 181 15.96 9.99 -17.31
CA GLU A 181 16.54 9.27 -18.44
C GLU A 181 15.73 8.02 -18.80
N GLN A 182 15.29 7.22 -17.82
CA GLN A 182 14.45 6.05 -18.06
C GLN A 182 13.10 6.43 -18.68
N HIS A 183 12.45 7.48 -18.15
CA HIS A 183 11.20 7.99 -18.72
C HIS A 183 11.39 8.45 -20.17
N ASN A 184 12.43 9.24 -20.44
CA ASN A 184 12.73 9.74 -21.77
C ASN A 184 13.06 8.61 -22.76
N HIS A 185 13.76 7.57 -22.30
CA HIS A 185 14.01 6.36 -23.09
C HIS A 185 12.70 5.68 -23.50
N LEU A 186 11.77 5.48 -22.56
CA LEU A 186 10.46 4.91 -22.86
C LEU A 186 9.65 5.76 -23.86
N VAL A 187 9.72 7.09 -23.73
CA VAL A 187 9.12 8.03 -24.69
C VAL A 187 9.73 7.86 -26.08
N GLU A 188 11.06 7.80 -26.18
CA GLU A 188 11.76 7.61 -27.45
C GLU A 188 11.45 6.27 -28.10
N GLU A 189 11.51 5.17 -27.35
CA GLU A 189 11.13 3.84 -27.83
C GLU A 189 9.70 3.82 -28.36
N ARG A 190 8.76 4.44 -27.64
CA ARG A 190 7.36 4.48 -28.06
C ARG A 190 7.14 5.34 -29.31
N ILE A 191 7.88 6.43 -29.47
CA ILE A 191 7.89 7.23 -30.70
C ILE A 191 8.41 6.39 -31.87
N ASN A 192 9.52 5.68 -31.68
CA ASN A 192 10.15 4.87 -32.73
C ASN A 192 9.24 3.70 -33.16
N ASP A 193 8.68 2.96 -32.21
CA ASP A 193 7.67 1.92 -32.49
C ASP A 193 6.48 2.51 -33.25
N SER A 194 5.95 3.66 -32.82
CA SER A 194 4.83 4.31 -33.54
C SER A 194 5.18 4.67 -34.99
N ILE A 195 6.40 5.17 -35.24
CA ILE A 195 6.87 5.48 -36.61
C ILE A 195 7.00 4.20 -37.44
N GLU A 196 7.53 3.12 -36.85
CA GLU A 196 7.66 1.82 -37.52
C GLU A 196 6.28 1.25 -37.88
N GLN A 197 5.35 1.22 -36.93
CA GLN A 197 3.98 0.73 -37.15
C GLN A 197 3.23 1.56 -38.21
N ALA A 198 3.38 2.90 -38.18
CA ALA A 198 2.83 3.76 -39.22
C ALA A 198 3.43 3.44 -40.60
N SER A 199 4.75 3.17 -40.67
CA SER A 199 5.44 2.82 -41.91
C SER A 199 4.97 1.47 -42.47
N GLN A 200 4.76 0.47 -41.60
CA GLN A 200 4.22 -0.83 -41.99
C GLN A 200 2.82 -0.72 -42.59
N LEU A 201 1.93 0.08 -41.98
CA LEU A 201 0.57 0.32 -42.51
C LEU A 201 0.58 0.98 -43.90
N LEU A 202 1.61 1.76 -44.23
CA LEU A 202 1.73 2.39 -45.55
C LEU A 202 2.12 1.41 -46.66
N VAL A 203 2.71 0.26 -46.34
CA VAL A 203 3.07 -0.78 -47.32
C VAL A 203 1.82 -1.40 -47.95
N ASP A 204 0.75 -1.53 -47.18
CA ASP A 204 -0.48 -2.23 -47.56
C ASP A 204 -1.58 -1.29 -48.10
N VAL A 205 -1.25 -0.03 -48.41
CA VAL A 205 -2.23 0.96 -48.90
C VAL A 205 -2.69 0.60 -50.32
N SER A 206 -3.97 0.31 -50.45
CA SER A 206 -4.62 0.05 -51.75
C SER A 206 -4.77 1.34 -52.58
N GLN A 207 -4.69 1.19 -53.90
CA GLN A 207 -4.98 2.26 -54.87
C GLN A 207 -6.49 2.39 -55.18
N ASP A 208 -7.33 1.58 -54.55
CA ASP A 208 -8.78 1.64 -54.68
C ASP A 208 -9.35 2.96 -54.12
N SER A 209 -10.24 3.61 -54.86
CA SER A 209 -10.79 4.92 -54.48
C SER A 209 -11.65 4.87 -53.22
N ASP A 210 -12.40 3.79 -53.00
CA ASP A 210 -13.24 3.63 -51.81
C ASP A 210 -12.37 3.37 -50.58
N PHE A 211 -11.31 2.59 -50.74
CA PHE A 211 -10.30 2.42 -49.69
C PHE A 211 -9.66 3.76 -49.32
N GLY A 212 -9.20 4.53 -50.30
CA GLY A 212 -8.59 5.84 -50.07
C GLY A 212 -9.52 6.84 -49.39
N ALA A 213 -10.81 6.84 -49.75
CA ALA A 213 -11.83 7.65 -49.09
C ALA A 213 -12.02 7.27 -47.62
N GLY A 214 -12.09 5.96 -47.32
CA GLY A 214 -12.14 5.46 -45.96
C GLY A 214 -10.89 5.84 -45.16
N LEU A 215 -9.71 5.64 -45.73
CA LEU A 215 -8.40 5.97 -45.14
C LEU A 215 -8.34 7.44 -44.70
N GLY A 216 -8.69 8.37 -45.60
CA GLY A 216 -8.70 9.79 -45.30
C GLY A 216 -9.66 10.15 -44.15
N TYR A 217 -10.84 9.54 -44.13
CA TYR A 217 -11.82 9.77 -43.06
C TYR A 217 -11.35 9.21 -41.70
N GLY A 218 -10.73 8.03 -41.70
CA GLY A 218 -10.15 7.43 -40.49
C GLY A 218 -9.01 8.26 -39.90
N LEU A 219 -8.13 8.78 -40.77
CA LEU A 219 -7.04 9.68 -40.37
C LEU A 219 -7.55 10.94 -39.68
N ALA A 220 -8.55 11.61 -40.29
CA ALA A 220 -9.15 12.82 -39.72
C ALA A 220 -9.79 12.55 -38.36
N THR A 221 -10.44 11.39 -38.21
CA THR A 221 -11.09 10.99 -36.96
C THR A 221 -10.09 10.86 -35.80
N MET A 222 -8.90 10.29 -36.01
CA MET A 222 -7.94 10.12 -34.91
C MET A 222 -7.25 11.40 -34.46
N LYS A 223 -7.01 12.33 -35.39
CA LYS A 223 -6.43 13.64 -35.07
C LYS A 223 -7.17 14.38 -33.96
N GLU A 224 -8.50 14.25 -33.93
CA GLU A 224 -9.36 14.94 -32.96
C GLU A 224 -9.50 14.20 -31.63
N ASN A 225 -9.21 12.89 -31.59
CA ASN A 225 -9.59 12.01 -30.46
C ASN A 225 -8.46 11.70 -29.47
N ILE A 226 -7.19 11.81 -29.86
CA ILE A 226 -6.08 11.54 -28.95
C ILE A 226 -5.91 12.68 -27.93
N ARG A 227 -5.83 12.33 -26.64
CA ARG A 227 -5.65 13.26 -25.51
C ARG A 227 -4.20 13.34 -25.04
N SER A 228 -3.87 14.37 -24.25
CA SER A 228 -2.51 14.92 -24.12
C SER A 228 -1.75 14.61 -22.83
N ASP A 229 -2.21 13.72 -21.96
CA ASP A 229 -1.39 13.34 -20.80
C ASP A 229 -0.42 12.21 -21.15
N CYS A 230 0.84 12.37 -20.76
CA CYS A 230 1.94 11.52 -21.20
C CYS A 230 1.81 10.08 -20.73
N ASP A 231 1.33 9.86 -19.50
CA ASP A 231 1.13 8.53 -18.94
C ASP A 231 0.08 7.75 -19.75
N ARG A 232 -1.05 8.37 -20.13
CA ARG A 232 -2.03 7.72 -21.00
C ARG A 232 -1.51 7.52 -22.41
N LEU A 233 -0.73 8.44 -22.96
CA LEU A 233 -0.13 8.27 -24.29
C LEU A 233 0.80 7.04 -24.31
N LEU A 234 1.69 6.92 -23.32
CA LEU A 234 2.60 5.78 -23.18
C LEU A 234 1.84 4.45 -23.01
N ALA A 235 0.74 4.44 -22.24
CA ALA A 235 -0.06 3.24 -22.01
C ALA A 235 -1.11 2.93 -23.09
N SER A 236 -1.37 3.84 -24.03
CA SER A 236 -2.44 3.69 -25.03
C SER A 236 -2.10 2.70 -26.14
N ASN A 237 -3.12 2.21 -26.84
CA ASN A 237 -3.03 1.42 -28.06
C ASN A 237 -4.11 1.90 -29.07
N PRO A 238 -4.08 1.46 -30.35
CA PRO A 238 -5.05 1.92 -31.35
C PRO A 238 -6.52 1.73 -30.93
N GLY A 239 -6.85 0.59 -30.32
CA GLY A 239 -8.21 0.28 -29.84
C GLY A 239 -8.69 1.18 -28.70
N THR A 240 -7.79 1.93 -28.06
CA THR A 240 -8.14 2.90 -27.00
C THR A 240 -8.97 4.07 -27.55
N TYR A 241 -8.74 4.44 -28.82
CA TYR A 241 -9.35 5.63 -29.43
C TYR A 241 -10.23 5.31 -30.64
N GLU A 242 -10.26 4.05 -31.07
CA GLU A 242 -11.04 3.57 -32.21
C GLU A 242 -12.53 3.94 -32.11
N LYS A 243 -13.08 4.38 -33.24
CA LYS A 243 -14.48 4.76 -33.40
C LYS A 243 -15.13 3.89 -34.45
N ALA A 244 -16.25 3.28 -34.09
CA ALA A 244 -17.11 2.60 -35.05
C ALA A 244 -17.72 3.62 -36.04
N TYR A 245 -17.87 3.20 -37.28
CA TYR A 245 -18.52 3.98 -38.33
C TYR A 245 -19.35 3.04 -39.23
N ASP A 246 -20.50 3.51 -39.71
CA ASP A 246 -21.35 2.76 -40.63
C ASP A 246 -20.84 2.93 -42.07
N ALA A 247 -19.98 2.01 -42.48
CA ALA A 247 -19.26 2.08 -43.75
C ALA A 247 -20.18 1.74 -44.95
N PRO A 248 -20.06 2.46 -46.08
CA PRO A 248 -20.89 2.20 -47.27
C PRO A 248 -20.57 0.86 -47.95
N ASN A 249 -19.35 0.34 -47.80
CA ASN A 249 -18.94 -0.97 -48.30
C ASN A 249 -17.69 -1.48 -47.54
N PRO A 250 -17.34 -2.78 -47.67
CA PRO A 250 -16.19 -3.37 -46.96
C PRO A 250 -14.83 -2.75 -47.32
N THR A 251 -14.62 -2.33 -48.57
CA THR A 251 -13.36 -1.73 -49.01
C THR A 251 -13.13 -0.37 -48.33
N TRP A 252 -14.18 0.44 -48.24
CA TRP A 252 -14.18 1.68 -47.47
C TRP A 252 -13.95 1.42 -45.99
N ALA A 253 -14.62 0.40 -45.41
CA ALA A 253 -14.46 0.04 -43.99
C ALA A 253 -13.01 -0.30 -43.64
N ASN A 254 -12.37 -1.14 -44.47
CA ASN A 254 -10.95 -1.49 -44.30
C ASN A 254 -10.05 -0.26 -44.41
N GLY A 255 -10.32 0.63 -45.37
CA GLY A 255 -9.64 1.91 -45.49
C GLY A 255 -9.78 2.74 -44.21
N TYR A 256 -10.99 2.86 -43.67
CA TYR A 256 -11.27 3.60 -42.44
C TYR A 256 -10.55 3.04 -41.21
N GLU A 257 -10.58 1.72 -40.99
CA GLU A 257 -9.83 1.08 -39.91
C GLU A 257 -8.32 1.31 -40.05
N THR A 258 -7.78 1.18 -41.27
CA THR A 258 -6.37 1.45 -41.57
C THR A 258 -6.03 2.92 -41.30
N GLY A 259 -6.93 3.83 -41.70
CA GLY A 259 -6.77 5.27 -41.51
C GLY A 259 -6.77 5.67 -40.05
N GLN A 260 -7.64 5.04 -39.24
CA GLN A 260 -7.61 5.25 -37.80
C GLN A 260 -6.31 4.75 -37.19
N ARG A 261 -5.87 3.52 -37.50
CA ARG A 261 -4.59 3.00 -36.95
C ARG A 261 -3.40 3.86 -37.36
N LEU A 262 -3.33 4.29 -38.62
CA LEU A 262 -2.27 5.15 -39.13
C LEU A 262 -2.30 6.52 -38.43
N GLY A 263 -3.48 7.14 -38.33
CA GLY A 263 -3.66 8.43 -37.67
C GLY A 263 -3.29 8.36 -36.19
N TYR A 264 -3.64 7.26 -35.52
CA TYR A 264 -3.25 7.00 -34.15
C TYR A 264 -1.74 7.02 -33.96
N TYR A 265 -0.99 6.24 -34.74
CA TYR A 265 0.46 6.14 -34.57
C TYR A 265 1.19 7.45 -34.92
N ILE A 266 0.73 8.17 -35.94
CA ILE A 266 1.29 9.48 -36.31
C ILE A 266 1.09 10.49 -35.17
N GLU A 267 -0.14 10.61 -34.67
CA GLU A 267 -0.47 11.55 -33.60
C GLU A 267 0.21 11.18 -32.28
N LEU A 268 0.31 9.89 -31.97
CA LEU A 268 1.02 9.39 -30.80
C LEU A 268 2.50 9.79 -30.86
N ALA A 269 3.19 9.49 -31.96
CA ALA A 269 4.59 9.85 -32.16
C ALA A 269 4.82 11.36 -32.06
N TRP A 270 3.91 12.18 -32.61
CA TRP A 270 4.02 13.63 -32.56
C TRP A 270 3.82 14.17 -31.14
N ARG A 271 2.81 13.69 -30.42
CA ARG A 271 2.46 14.19 -29.07
C ARG A 271 3.44 13.74 -28.01
N LEU A 272 3.96 12.51 -28.12
CA LEU A 272 4.98 12.00 -27.20
C LEU A 272 6.27 12.84 -27.21
N ARG A 273 6.57 13.58 -28.28
CA ARG A 273 7.69 14.55 -28.27
C ARG A 273 7.54 15.64 -27.21
N GLY A 274 6.32 15.96 -26.81
CA GLY A 274 6.05 16.87 -25.69
C GLY A 274 6.22 16.23 -24.31
N CYS A 275 6.48 14.93 -24.23
CA CYS A 275 6.57 14.16 -23.00
C CYS A 275 8.00 13.94 -22.51
N PHE A 276 9.01 14.39 -23.26
CA PHE A 276 10.37 14.46 -22.75
C PHE A 276 10.43 15.42 -21.56
N THR A 277 11.08 14.97 -20.49
CA THR A 277 11.30 15.75 -19.29
C THR A 277 12.79 16.04 -19.12
N VAL A 278 13.11 17.12 -18.40
CA VAL A 278 14.49 17.46 -18.05
C VAL A 278 14.69 17.25 -16.55
N PRO A 279 15.89 16.83 -16.10
CA PRO A 279 16.17 16.77 -14.68
C PRO A 279 15.95 18.14 -14.04
N ALA A 280 15.26 18.19 -12.91
CA ALA A 280 15.16 19.41 -12.12
C ALA A 280 16.52 19.70 -11.48
N ASN A 281 17.04 20.92 -11.70
CA ASN A 281 18.27 21.41 -11.08
C ASN A 281 18.12 21.57 -9.56
#